data_AF-A0A6C7CHN1-F1
#
_entry.id   AF-A0A6C7CHN1-F1
#
_cell.length_a   1.000
_cell.length_b   1.000
_cell.length_c   1.000
_cell.angle_alpha   90.00
_cell.angle_beta   90.00
_cell.angle_gamma   90.00
#
_symmetry.space_group_name_H-M   'P 1'
#
loop_
_entity.id
_entity.type
_entity.pdbx_description
1 polymer ?
#
loop_
_entity_poly.entity_id
_entity_poly.type
_entity_poly.pdbx_seq_one_letter_code
_entity_poly.pdbx_strand_id
1 'polypeptide(L)'
;MTPRQRRAHRSALEKAATAPNRRWLGKSVLLTGTQSSWISSLLSVWGECERGEAAPRAPRTHTCWQSLRGGRWSDKALARFTEALTQAREEGFRGEQALKRARAILWPVAPVSVIDEAFTNDDADFIESCVLEAFEQTDPVYIIGVSYYTTRKKISDLTRDIQQIAPWLTPNEARKRVRWCVEIFRARVYLTARRQMRNQE
;
A
#
# COMPACT_ATOMS: atom_id res chain seq x y z
N MET A 1 -12.30 -15.89 -5.35
CA MET A 1 -11.07 -16.07 -6.16
C MET A 1 -11.35 -17.06 -7.28
N THR A 2 -11.24 -16.66 -8.54
CA THR A 2 -11.48 -17.54 -9.69
C THR A 2 -10.37 -18.60 -9.84
N PRO A 3 -10.59 -19.72 -10.57
CA PRO A 3 -9.54 -20.71 -10.81
C PRO A 3 -8.28 -20.14 -11.47
N ARG A 4 -8.42 -19.13 -12.32
CA ARG A 4 -7.29 -18.41 -12.94
C ARG A 4 -6.50 -17.62 -11.90
N GLN A 5 -7.17 -16.86 -11.03
CA GLN A 5 -6.54 -16.12 -9.94
C GLN A 5 -5.81 -17.05 -8.95
N ARG A 6 -6.40 -18.21 -8.62
CA ARG A 6 -5.74 -19.22 -7.76
C ARG A 6 -4.43 -19.74 -8.35
N ARG A 7 -4.41 -20.02 -9.66
CA ARG A 7 -3.19 -20.45 -10.36
C ARG A 7 -2.12 -19.37 -10.38
N ALA A 8 -2.49 -18.12 -10.68
CA ALA A 8 -1.56 -16.99 -10.65
C ALA A 8 -0.97 -16.78 -9.24
N HIS A 9 -1.82 -16.84 -8.21
CA HIS A 9 -1.38 -16.73 -6.82
C HIS A 9 -0.41 -17.84 -6.42
N ARG A 10 -0.72 -19.10 -6.76
CA ARG A 10 0.18 -20.22 -6.51
C ARG A 10 1.53 -20.05 -7.23
N SER A 11 1.52 -19.71 -8.52
CA SER A 11 2.74 -19.50 -9.31
C SER A 11 3.60 -18.36 -8.75
N ALA A 12 2.99 -17.28 -8.27
CA ALA A 12 3.71 -16.21 -7.59
C ALA A 12 4.35 -16.65 -6.28
N LEU A 13 3.65 -17.43 -5.46
CA LEU A 13 4.24 -17.98 -4.23
C LEU A 13 5.40 -18.95 -4.55
N GLU A 14 5.29 -19.76 -5.60
CA GLU A 14 6.38 -20.62 -6.10
C GLU A 14 7.61 -19.77 -6.49
N LYS A 15 7.40 -18.71 -7.29
CA LYS A 15 8.48 -17.77 -7.67
C LYS A 15 9.12 -17.13 -6.44
N ALA A 16 8.30 -16.63 -5.51
CA ALA A 16 8.80 -16.04 -4.26
C ALA A 16 9.60 -17.04 -3.42
N ALA A 17 9.20 -18.31 -3.37
CA ALA A 17 9.91 -19.38 -2.67
C ALA A 17 11.29 -19.64 -3.27
N THR A 18 11.39 -19.64 -4.61
CA THR A 18 12.67 -19.87 -5.32
C THR A 18 13.66 -18.71 -5.24
N ALA A 19 13.24 -17.53 -4.76
CA ALA A 19 14.10 -16.35 -4.70
C ALA A 19 15.34 -16.58 -3.81
N PRO A 20 16.57 -16.55 -4.37
CA PRO A 20 17.79 -16.78 -3.58
C PRO A 20 18.16 -15.57 -2.72
N ASN A 21 17.82 -14.36 -3.18
CA ASN A 21 18.12 -13.13 -2.48
C ASN A 21 17.07 -12.05 -2.76
N ARG A 22 17.08 -10.98 -1.97
CA ARG A 22 16.14 -9.86 -2.11
C ARG A 22 16.21 -9.19 -3.48
N ARG A 23 17.40 -9.10 -4.09
CA ARG A 23 17.61 -8.43 -5.39
C ARG A 23 16.93 -9.17 -6.53
N TRP A 24 16.79 -10.49 -6.43
CA TRP A 24 16.07 -11.32 -7.41
C TRP A 24 14.58 -10.96 -7.50
N LEU A 25 13.97 -10.55 -6.39
CA LEU A 25 12.58 -10.06 -6.34
C LEU A 25 12.44 -8.59 -6.81
N GLY A 26 13.56 -7.90 -7.05
CA GLY A 26 13.60 -6.53 -7.53
C GLY A 26 14.64 -5.65 -6.86
N LYS A 27 14.85 -4.46 -7.43
CA LYS A 27 15.75 -3.45 -6.85
C LYS A 27 15.26 -3.04 -5.46
N SER A 28 16.13 -3.20 -4.46
CA SER A 28 15.84 -2.82 -3.09
C SER A 28 16.14 -1.33 -2.90
N VAL A 29 15.10 -0.50 -2.80
CA VAL A 29 15.25 0.87 -2.29
C VAL A 29 14.94 0.85 -0.81
N LEU A 30 15.86 1.37 0.00
CA LEU A 30 15.68 1.54 1.42
C LEU A 30 14.95 2.85 1.66
N LEU A 31 13.71 2.76 2.14
CA LEU A 31 12.96 3.92 2.60
C LEU A 31 13.47 4.37 3.96
N THR A 32 13.45 5.68 4.23
CA THR A 32 13.66 6.19 5.59
C THR A 32 12.54 5.71 6.51
N GLY A 33 12.75 5.77 7.84
CA GLY A 33 11.71 5.40 8.81
C GLY A 33 10.39 6.14 8.57
N THR A 34 10.48 7.45 8.31
CA THR A 34 9.34 8.30 8.01
C THR A 34 8.64 7.91 6.71
N GLN A 35 9.39 7.68 5.64
CA GLN A 35 8.84 7.27 4.33
C GLN A 35 8.13 5.92 4.42
N SER A 36 8.73 4.97 5.14
CA SER A 36 8.19 3.63 5.37
C SER A 36 6.90 3.69 6.20
N SER A 37 6.86 4.48 7.26
CA SER A 37 5.66 4.68 8.09
C SER A 37 4.54 5.32 7.30
N TRP A 38 4.84 6.37 6.53
CA TRP A 38 3.87 7.06 5.69
C TRP A 38 3.21 6.13 4.66
N ILE A 39 4.02 5.40 3.87
CA ILE A 39 3.46 4.50 2.84
C ILE A 39 2.73 3.30 3.47
N SER A 40 3.22 2.79 4.60
CA SER A 40 2.55 1.70 5.32
C SER A 40 1.18 2.15 5.82
N SER A 41 1.08 3.40 6.29
CA SER A 41 -0.17 4.00 6.74
C SER A 41 -1.20 4.12 5.63
N LEU A 42 -0.81 4.59 4.44
CA LEU A 42 -1.68 4.71 3.27
C LEU A 42 -2.09 3.35 2.70
N LEU A 43 -1.14 2.42 2.56
CA LEU A 43 -1.44 1.06 2.10
C LEU A 43 -2.38 0.30 3.05
N SER A 44 -2.31 0.57 4.35
CA SER A 44 -3.28 0.01 5.30
C SER A 44 -4.69 0.58 5.09
N VAL A 45 -4.82 1.87 4.78
CA VAL A 45 -6.15 2.46 4.48
C VAL A 45 -6.68 1.92 3.16
N TRP A 46 -5.87 1.94 2.10
CA TRP A 46 -6.20 1.34 0.81
C TRP A 46 -6.65 -0.12 0.98
N GLY A 47 -5.88 -0.92 1.71
CA GLY A 47 -6.22 -2.32 1.98
C GLY A 47 -7.49 -2.50 2.81
N GLU A 48 -7.90 -1.52 3.61
CA GLU A 48 -9.18 -1.51 4.31
C GLU A 48 -10.35 -1.14 3.40
N CYS A 49 -10.15 -0.22 2.45
CA CYS A 49 -11.13 0.13 1.42
C CYS A 49 -11.38 -1.04 0.45
N GLU A 50 -10.32 -1.67 -0.06
CA GLU A 50 -10.41 -2.82 -0.99
C GLU A 50 -11.05 -4.07 -0.38
N ARG A 51 -11.10 -4.18 0.96
CA ARG A 51 -11.76 -5.30 1.66
C ARG A 51 -13.29 -5.27 1.52
N GLY A 52 -13.87 -4.11 1.20
CA GLY A 52 -15.31 -3.88 1.17
C GLY A 52 -15.96 -4.00 -0.21
N GLU A 53 -15.18 -3.98 -1.30
CA GLU A 53 -15.72 -3.85 -2.66
C GLU A 53 -15.13 -4.85 -3.65
N ALA A 54 -16.00 -5.45 -4.47
CA ALA A 54 -15.68 -6.53 -5.38
C ALA A 54 -15.35 -6.08 -6.81
N ALA A 55 -15.02 -4.81 -7.05
CA ALA A 55 -14.75 -4.31 -8.41
C ALA A 55 -13.74 -3.16 -8.43
N PRO A 56 -12.82 -3.11 -9.41
CA PRO A 56 -11.92 -1.97 -9.57
C PRO A 56 -12.71 -0.74 -10.02
N ARG A 57 -12.68 0.32 -9.23
CA ARG A 57 -13.26 1.62 -9.60
C ARG A 57 -12.35 2.31 -10.62
N ALA A 58 -12.97 2.97 -11.59
CA ALA A 58 -12.24 3.76 -12.59
C ALA A 58 -11.44 4.87 -11.90
N PRO A 59 -10.22 5.20 -12.37
CA PRO A 59 -9.39 6.23 -11.75
C PRO A 59 -10.11 7.57 -11.83
N ARG A 60 -10.40 8.18 -10.67
CA ARG A 60 -10.96 9.54 -10.55
C ARG A 60 -9.86 10.53 -10.17
N THR A 61 -10.07 11.79 -10.51
CA THR A 61 -9.09 12.87 -10.45
C THR A 61 -8.66 13.28 -9.03
N HIS A 62 -7.34 13.27 -8.83
CA HIS A 62 -6.58 13.47 -7.58
C HIS A 62 -6.56 14.89 -7.02
N THR A 63 -7.62 15.29 -6.32
CA THR A 63 -7.82 16.60 -5.72
C THR A 63 -7.29 16.72 -4.27
N CYS A 64 -7.25 15.65 -3.46
CA CYS A 64 -6.69 15.71 -2.10
C CYS A 64 -5.18 16.05 -2.10
N TRP A 65 -4.46 15.49 -3.08
CA TRP A 65 -3.04 15.73 -3.28
C TRP A 65 -2.73 17.12 -3.85
N GLN A 66 -3.71 17.86 -4.39
CA GLN A 66 -3.52 19.21 -4.92
C GLN A 66 -3.10 20.22 -3.85
N SER A 67 -3.58 20.08 -2.60
CA SER A 67 -3.16 20.96 -1.50
C SER A 67 -1.73 20.64 -1.00
N LEU A 68 -1.23 19.44 -1.30
CA LEU A 68 0.17 19.06 -1.14
C LEU A 68 1.03 19.44 -2.36
N ARG A 69 0.41 19.78 -3.51
CA ARG A 69 1.10 20.38 -4.65
C ARG A 69 1.52 21.81 -4.27
N GLY A 70 2.79 22.12 -4.46
CA GLY A 70 3.39 23.42 -4.15
C GLY A 70 4.01 23.55 -2.74
N GLY A 71 3.71 22.64 -1.81
CA GLY A 71 4.41 22.55 -0.52
C GLY A 71 5.72 21.76 -0.67
N ARG A 72 6.82 22.23 -0.07
CA ARG A 72 8.09 21.47 -0.04
C ARG A 72 7.87 20.10 0.61
N TRP A 73 7.73 19.08 -0.24
CA TRP A 73 7.55 17.67 0.11
C TRP A 73 8.80 17.18 0.86
N SER A 74 8.73 17.31 2.19
CA SER A 74 9.83 17.03 3.11
C SER A 74 9.43 15.91 4.07
N ASP A 75 10.42 15.21 4.62
CA ASP A 75 10.16 14.18 5.64
C ASP A 75 9.36 14.75 6.82
N LYS A 76 9.49 16.04 7.12
CA LYS A 76 8.69 16.73 8.15
C LYS A 76 7.19 16.77 7.82
N ALA A 77 6.82 16.96 6.54
CA ALA A 77 5.43 16.94 6.11
C ALA A 77 4.85 15.51 6.18
N LEU A 78 5.63 14.50 5.76
CA LEU A 78 5.24 13.09 5.84
C LEU A 78 5.05 12.62 7.29
N ALA A 79 5.93 13.07 8.19
CA ALA A 79 5.85 12.77 9.62
C ALA A 79 4.55 13.31 10.24
N ARG A 80 4.24 14.60 10.02
CA ARG A 80 3.00 15.23 10.51
C ARG A 80 1.74 14.52 10.01
N PHE A 81 1.72 14.11 8.74
CA PHE A 81 0.60 13.35 8.20
C PHE A 81 0.45 11.98 8.89
N THR A 82 1.57 11.28 9.08
CA THR A 82 1.57 9.96 9.73
C THR A 82 1.13 10.06 11.19
N GLU A 83 1.55 11.10 11.91
CA GLU A 83 1.08 11.41 13.27
C GLU A 83 -0.42 11.66 13.32
N ALA A 84 -0.95 12.52 12.46
CA ALA A 84 -2.38 12.80 12.40
C ALA A 84 -3.22 11.56 12.07
N LEU A 85 -2.73 10.68 11.19
CA LEU A 85 -3.40 9.42 10.89
C LEU A 85 -3.33 8.41 12.04
N THR A 86 -2.21 8.41 12.78
CA THR A 86 -2.05 7.55 13.95
C THR A 86 -3.01 7.99 15.05
N GLN A 87 -3.09 9.30 15.31
CA GLN A 87 -4.06 9.89 16.23
C GLN A 87 -5.50 9.56 15.84
N ALA A 88 -5.86 9.68 14.56
CA ALA A 88 -7.20 9.30 14.08
C ALA A 88 -7.53 7.82 14.35
N ARG A 89 -6.55 6.92 14.23
CA ARG A 89 -6.74 5.50 14.55
C ARG A 89 -6.87 5.25 16.05
N GLU A 90 -6.12 5.97 16.88
CA GLU A 90 -6.22 5.92 18.34
C GLU A 90 -7.58 6.41 18.84
N GLU A 91 -8.16 7.41 18.17
CA GLU A 91 -9.53 7.88 18.39
C GLU A 91 -10.60 6.87 17.92
N GLY A 92 -10.19 5.76 17.29
CA GLY A 92 -11.07 4.65 16.90
C GLY A 92 -11.53 4.67 15.44
N PHE A 93 -11.17 5.70 14.65
CA PHE A 93 -11.51 5.75 13.24
C PHE A 93 -10.73 4.71 12.42
N ARG A 94 -11.37 4.14 11.39
CA ARG A 94 -10.76 3.11 10.52
C ARG A 94 -10.95 3.44 9.05
N GLY A 95 -10.07 2.90 8.21
CA GLY A 95 -10.06 3.07 6.77
C GLY A 95 -10.16 4.54 6.37
N GLU A 96 -11.13 4.81 5.52
CA GLU A 96 -11.48 6.13 5.01
C GLU A 96 -11.83 7.16 6.11
N GLN A 97 -12.49 6.72 7.19
CA GLN A 97 -12.83 7.62 8.31
C GLN A 97 -11.58 8.11 9.05
N ALA A 98 -10.54 7.28 9.11
CA ALA A 98 -9.26 7.67 9.72
C ALA A 98 -8.56 8.75 8.90
N LEU A 99 -8.59 8.65 7.56
CA LEU A 99 -8.07 9.70 6.69
C LEU A 99 -8.85 11.00 6.84
N LYS A 100 -10.18 10.94 6.89
CA LYS A 100 -11.04 12.11 7.09
C LYS A 100 -10.68 12.84 8.38
N ARG A 101 -10.49 12.10 9.47
CA ARG A 101 -10.11 12.67 10.76
C ARG A 101 -8.70 13.24 10.73
N ALA A 102 -7.73 12.53 10.15
CA ALA A 102 -6.36 13.01 10.00
C ALA A 102 -6.30 14.34 9.21
N ARG A 103 -7.10 14.46 8.14
CA ARG A 103 -7.22 15.68 7.35
C ARG A 103 -7.77 16.84 8.18
N ALA A 104 -8.83 16.62 8.95
CA ALA A 104 -9.40 17.64 9.83
C ALA A 104 -8.39 18.14 10.88
N ILE A 105 -7.50 17.26 11.36
CA ILE A 105 -6.40 17.61 12.28
C ILE A 105 -5.36 18.50 11.59
N LEU A 106 -4.99 18.19 10.35
CA LEU A 106 -3.92 18.88 9.63
C LEU A 106 -4.36 20.21 9.01
N TRP A 107 -5.60 20.28 8.50
CA TRP A 107 -6.17 21.45 7.84
C TRP A 107 -7.56 21.76 8.43
N PRO A 108 -7.62 22.44 9.59
CA PRO A 108 -8.89 22.74 10.27
C PRO A 108 -9.74 23.82 9.56
N VAL A 109 -9.21 24.50 8.53
CA VAL A 109 -9.94 25.49 7.72
C VAL A 109 -10.38 24.85 6.41
N ALA A 110 -11.67 24.59 6.25
CA ALA A 110 -12.23 23.99 5.04
C ALA A 110 -12.29 24.99 3.87
N PRO A 111 -12.01 24.60 2.62
CA PRO A 111 -12.72 25.17 1.51
C PRO A 111 -14.18 24.69 1.58
N VAL A 112 -15.09 25.65 1.73
CA VAL A 112 -16.54 25.47 1.77
C VAL A 112 -17.02 24.75 0.49
N SER A 113 -17.86 23.73 0.64
CA SER A 113 -18.93 23.24 -0.27
C SER A 113 -18.97 21.70 -0.41
N VAL A 114 -20.08 21.22 -1.01
CA VAL A 114 -20.64 19.87 -1.25
C VAL A 114 -19.66 18.80 -1.83
N ILE A 115 -18.37 19.09 -1.82
CA ILE A 115 -17.29 18.34 -2.47
C ILE A 115 -16.69 17.27 -1.52
N ASP A 116 -16.95 17.34 -0.21
CA ASP A 116 -16.37 16.43 0.80
C ASP A 116 -16.68 14.94 0.60
N GLU A 117 -17.77 14.58 -0.07
CA GLU A 117 -18.11 13.18 -0.40
C GLU A 117 -17.34 12.65 -1.64
N ALA A 118 -16.94 13.56 -2.54
CA ALA A 118 -16.14 13.23 -3.73
C ALA A 118 -14.64 13.09 -3.42
N PHE A 119 -14.18 13.65 -2.29
CA PHE A 119 -12.77 13.59 -1.85
C PHE A 119 -12.40 12.28 -1.15
N THR A 120 -13.37 11.57 -0.60
CA THR A 120 -13.21 10.39 0.28
C THR A 120 -12.64 9.17 -0.47
N ASN A 121 -13.04 8.99 -1.74
CA ASN A 121 -12.60 7.91 -2.61
C ASN A 121 -11.21 8.12 -3.23
N ASP A 122 -10.68 9.35 -3.17
CA ASP A 122 -9.56 9.82 -4.00
C ASP A 122 -8.19 9.29 -3.55
N ASP A 123 -7.97 9.12 -2.25
CA ASP A 123 -6.69 8.66 -1.70
C ASP A 123 -6.49 7.15 -1.87
N ALA A 124 -7.57 6.37 -1.72
CA ALA A 124 -7.55 4.93 -2.00
C ALA A 124 -7.39 4.68 -3.50
N ASP A 125 -8.11 5.42 -4.35
CA ASP A 125 -7.99 5.36 -5.81
C ASP A 125 -6.58 5.78 -6.27
N PHE A 126 -5.98 6.79 -5.65
CA PHE A 126 -4.59 7.20 -5.91
C PHE A 126 -3.58 6.11 -5.55
N ILE A 127 -3.74 5.46 -4.38
CA ILE A 127 -2.85 4.37 -4.00
C ILE A 127 -3.06 3.14 -4.88
N GLU A 128 -4.29 2.83 -5.28
CA GLU A 128 -4.61 1.77 -6.25
C GLU A 128 -3.91 2.06 -7.59
N SER A 129 -3.99 3.29 -8.10
CA SER A 129 -3.30 3.67 -9.35
C SER A 129 -1.78 3.53 -9.23
N CYS A 130 -1.19 3.91 -8.09
CA CYS A 130 0.23 3.75 -7.82
C CYS A 130 0.63 2.27 -7.74
N VAL A 131 -0.21 1.41 -7.16
CA VAL A 131 0.00 -0.04 -7.09
C VAL A 131 -0.06 -0.66 -8.49
N LEU A 132 -1.06 -0.30 -9.29
CA LEU A 132 -1.24 -0.81 -10.66
C LEU A 132 -0.12 -0.34 -11.60
N GLU A 133 0.41 0.88 -11.45
CA GLU A 133 1.57 1.34 -12.23
C GLU A 133 2.88 0.70 -11.75
N ALA A 134 3.02 0.43 -10.44
CA ALA A 134 4.26 -0.10 -9.87
C ALA A 134 4.50 -1.59 -10.19
N PHE A 135 3.48 -2.34 -10.58
CA PHE A 135 3.55 -3.80 -10.67
C PHE A 135 2.77 -4.41 -11.82
N GLU A 136 3.34 -5.48 -12.37
CA GLU A 136 2.57 -6.46 -13.14
C GLU A 136 1.76 -7.37 -12.20
N GLN A 137 0.55 -7.74 -12.61
CA GLN A 137 -0.35 -8.58 -11.78
C GLN A 137 0.18 -9.99 -11.50
N THR A 138 1.19 -10.44 -12.26
CA THR A 138 1.87 -11.73 -12.08
C THR A 138 3.17 -11.63 -11.26
N ASP A 139 3.57 -10.43 -10.83
CA ASP A 139 4.75 -10.22 -10.01
C ASP A 139 4.52 -10.85 -8.61
N PRO A 140 5.42 -11.72 -8.10
CA PRO A 140 5.30 -12.27 -6.76
C PRO A 140 5.23 -11.20 -5.66
N VAL A 141 5.90 -10.06 -5.84
CA VAL A 141 5.88 -8.93 -4.92
C VAL A 141 4.49 -8.30 -4.87
N TYR A 142 3.82 -8.16 -6.02
CA TYR A 142 2.45 -7.67 -6.09
C TYR A 142 1.47 -8.60 -5.38
N ILE A 143 1.49 -9.89 -5.73
CA ILE A 143 0.53 -10.85 -5.17
C ILE A 143 0.67 -10.97 -3.65
N ILE A 144 1.90 -11.05 -3.13
CA ILE A 144 2.15 -11.13 -1.68
C ILE A 144 1.83 -9.78 -1.00
N GLY A 145 2.19 -8.65 -1.62
CA GLY A 145 1.93 -7.31 -1.09
C GLY A 145 0.44 -7.00 -0.99
N VAL A 146 -0.31 -7.22 -2.06
CA VAL A 146 -1.79 -7.12 -2.09
C VAL A 146 -2.38 -8.03 -1.02
N SER A 147 -1.98 -9.32 -0.99
CA SER A 147 -2.50 -10.25 0.02
C SER A 147 -2.24 -9.78 1.45
N TYR A 148 -1.10 -9.15 1.72
CA TYR A 148 -0.76 -8.64 3.05
C TYR A 148 -1.64 -7.44 3.47
N TYR A 149 -1.93 -6.52 2.54
CA TYR A 149 -2.67 -5.30 2.85
C TYR A 149 -4.18 -5.46 2.73
N THR A 150 -4.66 -6.13 1.69
CA THR A 150 -6.10 -6.28 1.42
C THR A 150 -6.73 -7.47 2.13
N THR A 151 -5.96 -8.34 2.79
CA THR A 151 -6.52 -9.43 3.62
C THR A 151 -6.10 -9.28 5.08
N ARG A 152 -6.73 -10.03 5.99
CA ARG A 152 -6.33 -10.07 7.41
C ARG A 152 -5.10 -10.95 7.68
N LYS A 153 -4.42 -11.45 6.63
CA LYS A 153 -3.28 -12.35 6.77
C LYS A 153 -2.09 -11.62 7.37
N LYS A 154 -1.48 -12.23 8.38
CA LYS A 154 -0.20 -11.79 8.95
C LYS A 154 0.95 -12.35 8.13
N ILE A 155 2.17 -11.84 8.38
CA ILE A 155 3.39 -12.42 7.79
C ILE A 155 3.49 -13.93 8.07
N SER A 156 3.06 -14.39 9.25
CA SER A 156 3.03 -15.81 9.60
C SER A 156 2.08 -16.64 8.72
N ASP A 157 0.92 -16.08 8.36
CA ASP A 157 -0.04 -16.78 7.50
C ASP A 157 0.51 -16.91 6.09
N LEU A 158 1.07 -15.82 5.53
CA LEU A 158 1.73 -15.82 4.22
C LEU A 158 2.98 -16.71 4.20
N THR A 159 3.69 -16.81 5.34
CA THR A 159 4.83 -17.74 5.49
C THR A 159 4.35 -19.18 5.35
N ARG A 160 3.25 -19.53 6.01
CA ARG A 160 2.64 -20.87 5.92
C ARG A 160 2.16 -21.16 4.49
N ASP A 161 1.57 -20.18 3.81
CA ASP A 161 1.15 -20.32 2.41
C ASP A 161 2.33 -20.65 1.49
N ILE A 162 3.49 -19.99 1.68
CA ILE A 162 4.72 -20.32 0.94
C ILE A 162 5.20 -21.74 1.28
N GLN A 163 5.21 -22.13 2.56
CA GLN A 163 5.69 -23.46 2.96
C GLN A 163 4.82 -24.60 2.46
N GLN A 164 3.50 -24.41 2.33
CA GLN A 164 2.62 -25.42 1.74
C GLN A 164 2.98 -25.73 0.29
N ILE A 165 3.53 -24.75 -0.42
CA ILE A 165 3.89 -24.84 -1.84
C ILE A 165 5.36 -25.26 -2.02
N ALA A 166 6.23 -24.84 -1.11
CA ALA A 166 7.64 -25.17 -1.09
C ALA A 166 8.04 -25.82 0.25
N PRO A 167 7.73 -27.13 0.47
CA PRO A 167 8.02 -27.82 1.72
C PRO A 167 9.53 -27.93 2.03
N TRP A 168 10.37 -27.86 0.99
CA TRP A 168 11.83 -27.85 1.10
C TRP A 168 12.38 -26.54 1.71
N LEU A 169 11.53 -25.52 1.86
CA LEU A 169 11.93 -24.21 2.35
C LEU A 169 11.70 -24.09 3.86
N THR A 170 12.75 -23.75 4.60
CA THR A 170 12.64 -23.59 6.06
C THR A 170 11.68 -22.44 6.42
N PRO A 171 10.99 -22.50 7.58
CA PRO A 171 10.04 -21.44 7.96
C PRO A 171 10.67 -20.05 8.04
N ASN A 172 11.91 -19.96 8.51
CA ASN A 172 12.65 -18.70 8.61
C ASN A 172 12.95 -18.12 7.22
N GLU A 173 13.31 -18.99 6.30
CA GLU A 173 13.59 -18.63 4.92
C GLU A 173 12.34 -18.20 4.14
N ALA A 174 11.22 -18.91 4.34
CA ALA A 174 9.92 -18.52 3.80
C ALA A 174 9.49 -17.14 4.34
N ARG A 175 9.62 -16.93 5.66
CA ARG A 175 9.32 -15.65 6.31
C ARG A 175 10.19 -14.51 5.76
N LYS A 176 11.46 -14.79 5.47
CA LYS A 176 12.39 -13.81 4.88
C LYS A 176 11.91 -13.35 3.51
N ARG A 177 11.44 -14.27 2.66
CA ARG A 177 10.89 -13.96 1.33
C ARG A 177 9.59 -13.17 1.40
N VAL A 178 8.69 -13.48 2.34
CA VAL A 178 7.49 -12.66 2.61
C VAL A 178 7.88 -11.24 3.00
N ARG A 179 8.82 -11.08 3.93
CA ARG A 179 9.31 -9.75 4.36
C ARG A 179 9.91 -8.96 3.19
N TRP A 180 10.74 -9.61 2.37
CA TRP A 180 11.29 -8.98 1.17
C TRP A 180 10.19 -8.49 0.24
N CYS A 181 9.18 -9.30 -0.03
CA CYS A 181 8.06 -8.90 -0.89
C CYS A 181 7.34 -7.68 -0.31
N VAL A 182 6.97 -7.70 0.98
CA VAL A 182 6.27 -6.56 1.61
C VAL A 182 7.12 -5.29 1.62
N GLU A 183 8.43 -5.40 1.89
CA GLU A 183 9.35 -4.26 1.86
C GLU A 183 9.54 -3.68 0.46
N ILE A 184 9.71 -4.53 -0.56
CA ILE A 184 9.83 -4.11 -1.96
C ILE A 184 8.50 -3.51 -2.43
N PHE A 185 7.38 -4.08 -2.02
CA PHE A 185 6.04 -3.59 -2.32
C PHE A 185 5.89 -2.13 -1.87
N ARG A 186 6.10 -1.87 -0.58
CA ARG A 186 6.11 -0.51 -0.01
C ARG A 186 7.03 0.45 -0.75
N ALA A 187 8.26 0.01 -1.02
CA ALA A 187 9.27 0.84 -1.67
C ALA A 187 8.87 1.27 -3.09
N ARG A 188 8.37 0.33 -3.91
CA ARG A 188 7.96 0.68 -5.29
C ARG A 188 6.72 1.56 -5.30
N VAL A 189 5.69 1.26 -4.49
CA VAL A 189 4.49 2.11 -4.42
C VAL A 189 4.85 3.52 -3.96
N TYR A 190 5.71 3.67 -2.94
CA TYR A 190 6.19 4.98 -2.51
C TYR A 190 6.89 5.76 -3.63
N LEU A 191 7.77 5.11 -4.39
CA LEU A 191 8.49 5.77 -5.50
C LEU A 191 7.56 6.17 -6.65
N THR A 192 6.55 5.35 -6.94
CA THR A 192 5.51 5.67 -7.93
C THR A 192 4.65 6.83 -7.45
N ALA A 193 4.17 6.80 -6.21
CA ALA A 193 3.41 7.89 -5.60
C ALA A 193 4.19 9.21 -5.64
N ARG A 194 5.48 9.17 -5.24
CA ARG A 194 6.37 10.34 -5.31
C ARG A 194 6.53 10.87 -6.74
N ARG A 195 6.58 9.98 -7.74
CA ARG A 195 6.71 10.36 -9.14
C ARG A 195 5.42 10.97 -9.68
N GLN A 196 4.27 10.34 -9.43
CA GLN A 196 2.98 10.86 -9.87
C GLN A 196 2.67 12.23 -9.25
N MET A 197 3.02 12.43 -7.98
CA MET A 197 2.90 13.75 -7.32
C MET A 197 3.81 14.82 -7.93
N ARG A 198 4.93 14.44 -8.56
CA ARG A 198 5.87 15.37 -9.22
C ARG A 198 5.54 15.60 -10.69
N ASN A 199 5.02 14.61 -11.40
CA ASN A 199 4.75 14.66 -12.84
C ASN A 199 3.41 15.35 -13.21
N GLN A 200 2.67 15.90 -12.24
CA GLN A 200 1.46 16.70 -12.47
C GLN A 200 1.74 18.21 -12.35
N GLU A 201 2.98 18.61 -12.65
CA GLU A 201 3.42 19.97 -13.00
C GLU A 201 3.01 20.31 -14.45
#